data_AF-A0A1B6IN95-F1
#
_entry.id   AF-A0A1B6IN95-F1
#
_cell.length_a   1.000
_cell.length_b   1.000
_cell.length_c   1.000
_cell.angle_alpha   90.00
_cell.angle_beta   90.00
_cell.angle_gamma   90.00
#
_symmetry.space_group_name_H-M   'P 1'
#
loop_
_entity.id
_entity.type
_entity.pdbx_description
1 polymer ?
#
loop_
_entity_poly.entity_id
_entity_poly.type
_entity_poly.pdbx_seq_one_letter_code
_entity_poly.pdbx_strand_id
1 'polypeptide(L)'
;MIVELLLLALLLLVLRLFVFKSKAQRMYDKFPGPRSYPIIGSLLEFDYPNVEVTETFKQLSYKYGPVYMIRMGLDPVICVRSPQDFEAILGSTTIIDKAPSIYWILYSWLNRGLLTSEGSKWRKHRKILTPAFHFRILDKFVPVFEKNARILVEKLGGMVGKEFDIMPTISLCSLDIISGKYSFIVHCNMSRATRKNT
;
A
#
# COMPACT_ATOMS: atom_id res chain seq x y z
N MET A 1 0.07 -44.09 20.40
CA MET A 1 -1.40 -44.01 20.27
C MET A 1 -1.94 -42.58 20.09
N ILE A 2 -1.99 -41.70 21.10
CA ILE A 2 -2.62 -40.37 20.93
C ILE A 2 -1.87 -39.51 19.89
N VAL A 3 -0.54 -39.48 19.94
CA VAL A 3 0.29 -38.72 18.98
C VAL A 3 0.11 -39.22 17.55
N GLU A 4 0.03 -40.53 17.34
CA GLU A 4 -0.17 -41.14 16.00
C GLU A 4 -1.56 -40.80 15.45
N LEU A 5 -2.60 -40.83 16.28
CA LEU A 5 -3.95 -40.42 15.90
C LEU A 5 -4.01 -38.94 15.51
N LEU A 6 -3.29 -38.07 16.24
CA LEU A 6 -3.19 -36.64 15.91
C LEU A 6 -2.44 -36.41 14.59
N LEU A 7 -1.34 -37.13 14.35
CA LEU A 7 -0.59 -37.04 13.08
C LEU A 7 -1.43 -37.55 11.90
N LEU A 8 -2.17 -38.65 12.08
CA LEU A 8 -3.05 -39.19 11.05
C LEU A 8 -4.22 -38.24 10.75
N ALA A 9 -4.83 -37.65 11.78
CA ALA A 9 -5.89 -36.64 11.61
C ALA A 9 -5.37 -35.39 10.89
N LEU A 10 -4.17 -34.92 11.23
CA LEU A 10 -3.52 -33.81 10.55
C LEU A 10 -3.23 -34.13 9.08
N LEU A 11 -2.71 -35.33 8.78
CA LEU A 11 -2.44 -35.79 7.42
C LEU A 11 -3.72 -35.84 6.57
N LEU A 12 -4.80 -36.41 7.12
CA LEU A 12 -6.10 -36.48 6.44
C LEU A 12 -6.70 -35.08 6.23
N LEU A 13 -6.53 -34.16 7.18
CA LEU A 13 -6.96 -32.77 7.04
C LEU A 13 -6.17 -32.06 5.92
N VAL A 14 -4.85 -32.24 5.86
CA VAL A 14 -4.00 -31.68 4.80
C VAL A 14 -4.38 -32.26 3.43
N LEU A 15 -4.57 -33.58 3.33
CA LEU A 15 -5.02 -34.24 2.09
C LEU A 15 -6.39 -33.75 1.67
N ARG A 16 -7.33 -33.56 2.61
CA ARG A 16 -8.65 -33.00 2.31
C ARG A 16 -8.54 -31.59 1.77
N LEU A 17 -7.75 -30.71 2.39
CA LEU A 17 -7.51 -29.34 1.90
C LEU A 17 -6.81 -29.33 0.53
N PHE A 18 -6.00 -30.34 0.23
CA PHE A 18 -5.30 -30.49 -1.04
C PHE A 18 -6.24 -30.97 -2.17
N VAL A 19 -7.09 -31.96 -1.89
CA VAL A 19 -7.99 -32.59 -2.88
C VAL A 19 -9.25 -31.76 -3.09
N PHE A 20 -9.85 -31.22 -2.03
CA PHE A 20 -11.07 -30.41 -2.12
C PHE A 20 -10.73 -28.95 -2.40
N LYS A 21 -10.22 -28.70 -3.60
CA LYS A 21 -10.02 -27.34 -4.13
C LYS A 21 -11.37 -26.65 -4.27
N SER A 22 -11.47 -25.44 -3.69
CA SER A 22 -12.67 -24.63 -3.84
C SER A 22 -12.92 -24.27 -5.32
N LYS A 23 -14.16 -23.91 -5.68
CA LYS A 23 -14.48 -23.43 -7.03
C LYS A 23 -13.60 -22.24 -7.43
N ALA A 24 -13.31 -21.35 -6.47
CA ALA A 24 -12.40 -20.23 -6.67
C ALA A 24 -10.97 -20.70 -6.97
N GLN A 25 -10.45 -21.68 -6.23
CA GLN A 25 -9.11 -22.21 -6.43
C GLN A 25 -8.91 -22.82 -7.82
N ARG A 26 -9.92 -23.54 -8.32
CA ARG A 26 -9.94 -24.07 -9.70
C ARG A 26 -9.98 -22.98 -10.78
N MET A 27 -10.50 -21.79 -10.47
CA MET A 27 -10.47 -20.66 -11.39
C MET A 27 -9.06 -20.05 -11.47
N TYR A 28 -8.38 -19.90 -10.33
CA TYR A 28 -7.02 -19.39 -10.27
C TYR A 28 -5.99 -20.30 -10.94
N ASP A 29 -6.19 -21.62 -10.86
CA ASP A 29 -5.30 -22.60 -11.48
C ASP A 29 -5.30 -22.53 -13.03
N LYS A 30 -6.19 -21.73 -13.64
CA LYS A 30 -6.18 -21.46 -15.09
C LYS A 30 -5.13 -20.45 -15.53
N PHE A 31 -4.62 -19.64 -14.60
CA PHE A 31 -3.63 -18.61 -14.90
C PHE A 31 -2.22 -19.21 -14.88
N PRO A 32 -1.33 -18.78 -15.78
CA PRO A 32 0.08 -19.17 -15.71
C PRO A 32 0.71 -18.57 -14.45
N GLY A 33 1.72 -19.23 -13.89
CA GLY A 33 2.39 -18.75 -12.69
C GLY A 33 3.46 -19.71 -12.15
N PRO A 34 4.27 -19.23 -11.20
CA PRO A 34 5.26 -20.05 -10.53
C PRO A 34 4.64 -21.20 -9.73
N ARG A 35 5.47 -22.20 -9.45
CA ARG A 35 5.04 -23.33 -8.63
C ARG A 35 4.61 -22.82 -7.26
N SER A 36 3.49 -23.36 -6.79
CA SER A 36 2.93 -22.99 -5.50
C SER A 36 2.95 -24.20 -4.58
N TYR A 37 3.70 -24.09 -3.49
CA TYR A 37 3.77 -25.11 -2.46
C TYR A 37 2.62 -24.97 -1.46
N PRO A 38 2.14 -26.05 -0.84
CA PRO A 38 1.18 -25.95 0.25
C PRO A 38 1.71 -25.05 1.37
N ILE A 39 0.84 -24.20 1.93
CA ILE A 39 1.14 -23.26 3.03
C ILE A 39 2.07 -22.09 2.66
N ILE A 40 3.21 -22.38 2.01
CA ILE A 40 4.25 -21.40 1.64
C ILE A 40 3.90 -20.67 0.32
N GLY A 41 3.08 -21.26 -0.54
CA GLY A 41 2.72 -20.65 -1.81
C GLY A 41 3.92 -20.53 -2.74
N SER A 42 4.05 -19.37 -3.39
CA SER A 42 5.14 -19.06 -4.33
C SER A 42 6.34 -18.40 -3.67
N LEU A 43 6.38 -18.27 -2.34
CA LEU A 43 7.44 -17.59 -1.58
C LEU A 43 8.85 -18.09 -1.94
N LEU A 44 9.02 -19.39 -2.25
CA LEU A 44 10.32 -19.97 -2.61
C LEU A 44 10.88 -19.49 -3.96
N GLU A 45 10.04 -18.86 -4.79
CA GLU A 45 10.47 -18.26 -6.06
C GLU A 45 10.88 -16.79 -5.90
N PHE A 46 10.71 -16.23 -4.70
CA PHE A 46 11.19 -14.91 -4.34
C PHE A 46 12.48 -15.06 -3.52
N ASP A 47 13.61 -14.67 -4.11
CA ASP A 47 14.91 -14.65 -3.44
C ASP A 47 15.02 -13.45 -2.49
N TYR A 48 14.31 -13.54 -1.37
CA TYR A 48 14.29 -12.54 -0.29
C TYR A 48 15.40 -12.85 0.73
N PRO A 49 16.21 -11.88 1.22
CA PRO A 49 16.03 -10.43 1.14
C PRO A 49 16.89 -9.70 0.09
N ASN A 50 17.70 -10.43 -0.69
CA ASN A 50 18.77 -9.81 -1.50
C ASN A 50 18.30 -9.27 -2.86
N VAL A 51 17.05 -9.54 -3.25
CA VAL A 51 16.51 -9.12 -4.55
C VAL A 51 15.46 -8.03 -4.38
N GLU A 52 15.56 -7.00 -5.23
CA GLU A 52 14.56 -5.95 -5.34
C GLU A 52 13.23 -6.56 -5.80
N VAL A 53 12.20 -6.46 -4.96
CA VAL A 53 10.86 -7.04 -5.19
C VAL A 53 10.30 -6.64 -6.56
N THR A 54 10.54 -5.39 -6.98
CA THR A 54 10.16 -4.85 -8.28
C THR A 54 10.75 -5.65 -9.44
N GLU A 55 12.04 -5.99 -9.36
CA GLU A 55 12.73 -6.75 -10.41
C GLU A 55 12.23 -8.19 -10.47
N THR A 56 11.93 -8.81 -9.32
CA THR A 56 11.31 -10.14 -9.29
C THR A 56 9.95 -10.16 -9.98
N PHE A 57 9.05 -9.22 -9.67
CA PHE A 57 7.74 -9.13 -10.32
C PHE A 57 7.85 -8.86 -11.82
N LYS A 58 8.85 -8.06 -12.23
CA LYS A 58 9.14 -7.80 -13.63
C LYS A 58 9.60 -9.08 -14.35
N GLN A 59 10.54 -9.83 -13.79
CA GLN A 59 11.00 -11.11 -14.35
C GLN A 59 9.87 -12.14 -14.45
N LEU A 60 9.04 -12.27 -13.42
CA LEU A 60 7.87 -13.15 -13.44
C LEU A 60 6.89 -12.75 -14.56
N SER A 61 6.68 -11.45 -14.78
CA SER A 61 5.82 -10.96 -15.85
C SER A 61 6.35 -11.21 -17.26
N TYR A 62 7.67 -11.28 -17.44
CA TYR A 62 8.28 -11.67 -18.70
C TYR A 62 8.23 -13.19 -18.92
N LYS A 63 8.34 -13.97 -17.85
CA LYS A 63 8.32 -15.44 -17.90
C LYS A 63 6.92 -16.02 -18.10
N TYR A 64 5.93 -15.54 -17.35
CA TYR A 64 4.56 -16.09 -17.34
C TYR A 64 3.56 -15.27 -18.15
N GLY A 65 3.97 -14.10 -18.65
CA GLY A 65 3.15 -13.23 -19.48
C GLY A 65 2.53 -12.05 -18.73
N PRO A 66 1.73 -11.22 -19.43
CA PRO A 66 1.21 -9.97 -18.90
C PRO A 66 0.17 -10.16 -17.78
N VAL A 67 -0.42 -11.35 -17.66
CA VAL A 67 -1.32 -11.72 -16.57
C VAL A 67 -0.89 -13.08 -16.04
N TYR A 68 -0.53 -13.13 -14.77
CA TYR A 68 -0.07 -14.34 -14.11
C TYR A 68 -0.56 -14.39 -12.66
N MET A 69 -0.54 -15.57 -12.06
CA MET A 69 -0.99 -15.77 -10.69
C MET A 69 0.18 -16.21 -9.81
N ILE A 70 0.34 -15.56 -8.67
CA ILE A 70 1.24 -16.00 -7.60
C ILE A 70 0.41 -16.37 -6.37
N ARG A 71 0.96 -17.21 -5.50
CA ARG A 71 0.36 -17.46 -4.18
C ARG A 71 1.20 -16.82 -3.09
N MET A 72 0.60 -15.90 -2.34
CA MET A 72 1.18 -15.37 -1.11
C MET A 72 0.65 -16.18 0.06
N GLY A 73 1.43 -17.18 0.52
CA GLY A 73 0.94 -18.20 1.45
C GLY A 73 -0.20 -19.01 0.82
N LEU A 74 -1.40 -18.93 1.42
CA LEU A 74 -2.60 -19.59 0.89
C LEU A 74 -3.40 -18.71 -0.08
N ASP A 75 -3.15 -17.40 -0.09
CA ASP A 75 -3.94 -16.44 -0.85
C ASP A 75 -3.44 -16.32 -2.30
N PRO A 76 -4.30 -16.58 -3.30
CA PRO A 76 -3.97 -16.35 -4.70
C PRO A 76 -4.03 -14.86 -5.03
N VAL A 77 -3.03 -14.38 -5.76
CA VAL A 77 -2.90 -12.99 -6.20
C VAL A 77 -2.66 -12.99 -7.70
N ILE A 78 -3.55 -12.31 -8.43
CA ILE A 78 -3.39 -12.12 -9.87
C ILE A 78 -2.58 -10.84 -10.08
N CYS A 79 -1.42 -11.00 -10.71
CA CYS A 79 -0.55 -9.91 -11.12
C CYS A 79 -0.87 -9.55 -12.57
N VAL A 80 -1.10 -8.25 -12.81
CA VAL A 80 -1.47 -7.71 -14.11
C VAL A 80 -0.43 -6.68 -14.52
N ARG A 81 0.03 -6.76 -15.77
CA ARG A 81 0.96 -5.79 -16.41
C ARG A 81 0.34 -5.11 -17.65
N SER A 82 -0.73 -5.68 -18.19
CA SER A 82 -1.42 -5.18 -19.38
C SER A 82 -2.15 -3.85 -19.08
N PRO A 83 -1.91 -2.77 -19.86
CA PRO A 83 -2.61 -1.50 -19.67
C PRO A 83 -4.13 -1.62 -19.78
N GLN A 84 -4.63 -2.46 -20.70
CA GLN A 84 -6.06 -2.66 -20.92
C GLN A 84 -6.73 -3.31 -19.71
N ASP A 85 -6.07 -4.29 -19.10
CA ASP A 85 -6.58 -4.96 -17.90
C ASP A 85 -6.52 -4.03 -16.68
N PHE A 86 -5.47 -3.20 -16.58
CA PHE A 86 -5.39 -2.15 -15.56
C PHE A 86 -6.53 -1.14 -15.67
N GLU A 87 -6.85 -0.69 -16.89
CA GLU A 87 -7.96 0.23 -17.13
C GLU A 87 -9.29 -0.40 -16.72
N ALA A 88 -9.53 -1.66 -17.10
CA ALA A 88 -10.75 -2.36 -16.73
C ALA A 88 -10.91 -2.53 -15.20
N ILE A 89 -9.81 -2.81 -14.49
CA ILE A 89 -9.82 -2.98 -13.02
C ILE A 89 -9.92 -1.63 -12.31
N LEU A 90 -9.04 -0.69 -12.61
CA LEU A 90 -8.93 0.61 -11.91
C LEU A 90 -10.03 1.60 -12.31
N GLY A 91 -10.58 1.46 -13.52
CA GLY A 91 -11.73 2.24 -13.99
C GLY A 91 -13.07 1.73 -13.46
N SER A 92 -13.10 0.53 -12.88
CA SER A 92 -14.33 -0.04 -12.34
C SER A 92 -14.82 0.71 -11.10
N THR A 93 -16.13 1.00 -11.07
CA THR A 93 -16.79 1.62 -9.91
C THR A 93 -17.26 0.60 -8.87
N THR A 94 -17.22 -0.69 -9.22
CA THR A 94 -17.63 -1.81 -8.36
C THR A 94 -16.42 -2.50 -7.72
N ILE A 95 -15.29 -2.58 -8.41
CA ILE A 95 -14.03 -3.17 -7.89
C ILE A 95 -13.26 -2.08 -7.12
N ILE A 96 -13.76 -1.72 -5.94
CA ILE A 96 -13.17 -0.65 -5.11
C ILE A 96 -12.59 -1.16 -3.78
N ASP A 97 -12.74 -2.45 -3.53
CA ASP A 97 -12.33 -3.10 -2.30
C ASP A 97 -10.87 -3.53 -2.39
N LYS A 98 -10.17 -3.43 -1.27
CA LYS A 98 -8.74 -3.72 -1.18
C LYS A 98 -8.58 -5.11 -0.61
N ALA A 99 -7.55 -5.84 -1.03
CA ALA A 99 -7.29 -7.17 -0.52
C ALA A 99 -7.06 -7.12 1.01
N PRO A 100 -7.93 -7.73 1.83
CA PRO A 100 -7.77 -7.69 3.28
C PRO A 100 -6.44 -8.31 3.74
N SER A 101 -5.98 -9.36 3.05
CA SER A 101 -4.71 -10.03 3.30
C SER A 101 -3.48 -9.14 3.12
N ILE A 102 -3.59 -8.03 2.38
CA ILE A 102 -2.51 -7.05 2.19
C ILE A 102 -2.70 -5.85 3.13
N TYR A 103 -3.94 -5.38 3.28
CA TYR A 103 -4.24 -4.16 4.02
C TYR A 103 -4.41 -4.36 5.54
N TRP A 104 -4.45 -5.61 6.04
CA TRP A 104 -4.67 -5.89 7.46
C TRP A 104 -3.62 -5.23 8.37
N ILE A 105 -2.37 -5.15 7.93
CA ILE A 105 -1.26 -4.52 8.67
C ILE A 105 -1.57 -3.04 8.94
N LEU A 106 -2.28 -2.38 8.00
CA LEU A 106 -2.65 -0.98 8.12
C LEU A 106 -3.86 -0.76 9.04
N TYR A 107 -4.63 -1.79 9.37
CA TYR A 107 -5.83 -1.64 10.21
C TYR A 107 -5.49 -1.25 11.65
N SER A 108 -4.39 -1.74 12.22
CA SER A 108 -3.99 -1.37 13.58
C SER A 108 -3.55 0.09 13.69
N TRP A 109 -2.98 0.65 12.62
CA TRP A 109 -2.46 2.02 12.61
C TRP A 109 -3.48 3.05 12.09
N LEU A 110 -4.07 2.79 10.92
CA LEU A 110 -4.96 3.73 10.22
C LEU A 110 -6.44 3.42 10.43
N ASN A 111 -6.76 2.34 11.15
CA ASN A 111 -8.13 1.81 11.31
C ASN A 111 -8.81 1.66 9.94
N ARG A 112 -10.14 1.69 9.87
CA ARG A 112 -10.93 1.69 8.62
C ARG A 112 -11.18 3.12 8.13
N GLY A 113 -10.11 3.82 7.79
CA GLY A 113 -10.08 5.17 7.19
C GLY A 113 -10.20 5.18 5.67
N LEU A 114 -9.81 6.28 4.99
CA LEU A 114 -9.95 6.39 3.52
C LEU A 114 -9.17 5.31 2.75
N LEU A 115 -7.95 4.98 3.18
CA LEU A 115 -7.08 4.02 2.48
C LEU A 115 -7.56 2.56 2.63
N THR A 116 -8.17 2.24 3.77
CA THR A 116 -8.46 0.89 4.26
C THR A 116 -9.96 0.56 4.27
N SER A 117 -10.83 1.54 3.99
CA SER A 117 -12.28 1.31 3.89
C SER A 117 -12.68 0.83 2.50
N GLU A 118 -13.84 0.18 2.49
CA GLU A 118 -14.46 -0.52 1.37
C GLU A 118 -15.84 0.08 1.07
N GLY A 119 -16.35 -0.21 -0.13
CA GLY A 119 -17.75 0.07 -0.49
C GLY A 119 -18.25 1.51 -0.22
N SER A 120 -19.42 1.61 0.41
CA SER A 120 -20.10 2.87 0.69
C SER A 120 -19.36 3.77 1.67
N LYS A 121 -18.65 3.19 2.65
CA LYS A 121 -17.85 3.93 3.64
C LYS A 121 -16.71 4.66 2.95
N TRP A 122 -16.00 3.98 2.06
CA TRP A 122 -14.96 4.59 1.23
C TRP A 122 -15.51 5.72 0.36
N ARG A 123 -16.64 5.49 -0.33
CA ARG A 123 -17.30 6.52 -1.17
C ARG A 123 -17.67 7.77 -0.36
N LYS A 124 -18.23 7.59 0.84
CA LYS A 124 -18.57 8.69 1.75
C LYS A 124 -17.34 9.48 2.16
N HIS A 125 -16.28 8.81 2.62
CA HIS A 125 -15.04 9.47 3.04
C HIS A 125 -14.38 10.22 1.87
N ARG A 126 -14.33 9.61 0.67
CA ARG A 126 -13.76 10.25 -0.52
C ARG A 126 -14.55 11.49 -0.92
N LYS A 127 -15.89 11.43 -0.91
CA LYS A 127 -16.76 12.58 -1.21
C LYS A 127 -16.49 13.77 -0.29
N ILE A 128 -16.23 13.52 1.00
CA ILE A 128 -15.94 14.57 1.99
C ILE A 128 -14.53 15.15 1.78
N LEU A 129 -13.54 14.33 1.43
CA LEU A 129 -12.13 14.74 1.36
C LEU A 129 -11.72 15.35 0.02
N THR A 130 -12.27 14.90 -1.10
CA THR A 130 -11.89 15.38 -2.44
C THR A 130 -11.89 16.92 -2.58
N PRO A 131 -12.87 17.68 -2.05
CA PRO A 131 -12.86 19.15 -2.15
C PRO A 131 -11.64 19.82 -1.50
N ALA A 132 -11.01 19.19 -0.51
CA ALA A 132 -9.82 19.75 0.15
C ALA A 132 -8.58 19.74 -0.75
N PHE A 133 -8.60 18.94 -1.83
CA PHE A 133 -7.52 18.81 -2.82
C PHE A 133 -7.86 19.51 -4.14
N HIS A 134 -8.90 20.35 -4.17
CA HIS A 134 -9.23 21.15 -5.34
C HIS A 134 -8.21 22.28 -5.53
N PHE A 135 -7.85 22.62 -6.78
CA PHE A 135 -6.77 23.56 -7.11
C PHE A 135 -6.86 24.90 -6.35
N ARG A 136 -8.05 25.49 -6.23
CA ARG A 136 -8.28 26.74 -5.45
C ARG A 136 -7.88 26.65 -3.98
N ILE A 137 -7.91 25.45 -3.41
CA ILE A 137 -7.48 25.18 -2.04
C ILE A 137 -5.96 24.95 -2.02
N LEU A 138 -5.43 24.24 -3.03
CA LEU A 138 -3.99 24.00 -3.22
C LEU A 138 -3.20 25.32 -3.39
N ASP A 139 -3.76 26.30 -4.09
CA ASP A 139 -3.13 27.63 -4.26
C ASP A 139 -2.82 28.31 -2.91
N LYS A 140 -3.66 28.05 -1.89
CA LYS A 140 -3.46 28.59 -0.53
C LYS A 140 -2.27 27.96 0.19
N PHE A 141 -1.75 26.83 -0.30
CA PHE A 141 -0.58 26.16 0.26
C PHE A 141 0.73 26.55 -0.41
N VAL A 142 0.69 27.25 -1.54
CA VAL A 142 1.89 27.72 -2.25
C VAL A 142 2.86 28.49 -1.33
N PRO A 143 2.41 29.40 -0.44
CA PRO A 143 3.32 30.07 0.50
C PRO A 143 4.01 29.11 1.49
N VAL A 144 3.34 28.02 1.89
CA VAL A 144 3.92 27.00 2.77
C VAL A 144 4.96 26.17 2.03
N PHE A 145 4.69 25.82 0.77
CA PHE A 145 5.66 25.11 -0.08
C PHE A 145 6.90 25.98 -0.32
N GLU A 146 6.72 27.25 -0.66
CA GLU A 146 7.81 28.18 -0.92
C GLU A 146 8.71 28.38 0.31
N LYS A 147 8.10 28.59 1.49
CA LYS A 147 8.84 28.72 2.75
C LYS A 147 9.70 27.49 3.03
N ASN A 148 9.10 26.30 2.97
CA ASN A 148 9.82 25.05 3.27
C ASN A 148 10.85 24.71 2.19
N ALA A 149 10.59 25.06 0.92
CA ALA A 149 11.55 24.93 -0.16
C ALA A 149 12.79 25.81 0.05
N ARG A 150 12.62 27.05 0.52
CA ARG A 150 13.77 27.91 0.89
C ARG A 150 14.61 27.31 2.02
N ILE A 151 13.97 26.81 3.07
CA ILE A 151 14.66 26.12 4.18
C ILE A 151 15.41 24.89 3.68
N LEU A 152 14.81 24.12 2.78
CA LEU A 152 15.45 22.96 2.15
C LEU A 152 16.70 23.39 1.37
N VAL A 153 16.61 24.42 0.52
CA VAL A 153 17.75 24.93 -0.25
C VAL A 153 18.87 25.44 0.66
N GLU A 154 18.54 26.15 1.73
CA GLU A 154 19.52 26.62 2.72
C GLU A 154 20.27 25.45 3.38
N LYS A 155 19.53 24.42 3.81
CA LYS A 155 20.13 23.20 4.40
C LYS A 155 21.02 22.45 3.41
N LEU A 156 20.61 22.36 2.14
CA LEU A 156 21.41 21.74 1.09
C LEU A 156 22.65 22.56 0.75
N GLY A 157 22.56 23.90 0.80
CA GLY A 157 23.68 24.81 0.62
C GLY A 157 24.81 24.56 1.63
N GLY A 158 24.47 24.25 2.88
CA GLY A 158 25.45 23.88 3.92
C GLY A 158 26.13 22.51 3.73
N MET A 159 25.66 21.71 2.78
CA MET A 159 26.18 20.36 2.48
C MET A 159 26.98 20.31 1.17
N VAL A 160 27.13 21.43 0.47
CA VAL A 160 27.86 21.52 -0.80
C VAL A 160 29.32 21.09 -0.61
N GLY A 161 29.81 20.26 -1.54
CA GLY A 161 31.18 19.75 -1.54
C GLY A 161 31.39 18.49 -0.68
N LYS A 162 30.33 17.92 -0.11
CA LYS A 162 30.34 16.64 0.61
C LYS A 162 29.38 15.65 -0.03
N GLU A 163 29.70 14.37 0.06
CA GLU A 163 28.73 13.31 -0.22
C GLU A 163 27.78 13.18 0.97
N PHE A 164 26.48 13.16 0.73
CA PHE A 164 25.46 13.04 1.76
C PHE A 164 24.21 12.33 1.24
N ASP A 165 23.46 11.70 2.14
CA ASP A 165 22.15 11.15 1.84
C ASP A 165 21.08 12.26 1.90
N ILE A 166 20.36 12.45 0.79
CA ILE A 166 19.33 13.49 0.65
C ILE A 166 17.98 13.06 1.25
N MET A 167 17.75 11.75 1.44
CA MET A 167 16.47 11.20 1.86
C MET A 167 15.96 11.76 3.19
N PRO A 168 16.77 11.90 4.25
CA PRO A 168 16.31 12.50 5.51
C PRO A 168 15.90 13.96 5.32
N THR A 169 16.66 14.74 4.55
CA THR A 169 16.40 16.17 4.36
C THR A 169 15.12 16.42 3.56
N ILE A 170 14.88 15.65 2.49
CA ILE A 170 13.62 15.72 1.72
C ILE A 170 12.43 15.22 2.55
N SER A 171 12.62 14.16 3.33
CA SER A 171 11.55 13.60 4.17
C SER A 171 11.09 14.60 5.23
N LEU A 172 12.03 15.28 5.88
CA LEU A 172 11.71 16.35 6.84
C LEU A 172 11.01 17.53 6.18
N CYS A 173 11.48 17.99 5.01
CA CYS A 173 10.81 19.05 4.25
C CYS A 173 9.36 18.66 3.88
N SER A 174 9.17 17.42 3.42
CA SER A 174 7.85 16.89 3.06
C SER A 174 6.92 16.84 4.29
N LEU A 175 7.45 16.45 5.44
CA LEU A 175 6.71 16.44 6.71
C LEU A 175 6.34 17.86 7.17
N ASP A 176 7.26 18.81 7.05
CA ASP A 176 7.03 20.24 7.37
C ASP A 176 5.98 20.86 6.43
N ILE A 177 5.96 20.44 5.17
CA ILE A 177 4.95 20.85 4.20
C ILE A 177 3.56 20.30 4.57
N ILE A 178 3.47 19.00 4.87
CA ILE A 178 2.20 18.33 5.21
C ILE A 178 1.67 18.87 6.55
N SER A 179 2.55 19.08 7.53
CA SER A 179 2.21 19.57 8.87
C SER A 179 2.04 21.09 8.94
N GLY A 180 2.59 21.85 7.98
CA GLY A 180 2.68 23.31 8.02
C GLY A 180 1.34 24.02 8.17
N LYS A 181 0.24 23.43 7.70
CA LYS A 181 -1.11 23.99 7.92
C LYS A 181 -1.53 23.91 9.40
N TYR A 182 -1.15 22.86 10.12
CA TYR A 182 -1.43 22.72 11.55
C TYR A 182 -0.63 23.74 12.36
N SER A 183 0.63 24.01 11.97
CA SER A 183 1.40 25.10 12.59
C SER A 183 0.72 26.45 12.39
N PHE A 184 0.21 26.75 11.19
CA PHE A 184 -0.52 28.01 10.94
C PHE A 184 -1.87 28.08 11.68
N ILE A 185 -2.63 26.98 11.75
CA ILE A 185 -3.91 26.91 12.48
C ILE A 185 -3.71 27.01 14.00
N VAL A 186 -2.70 26.32 14.55
CA VAL A 186 -2.37 26.38 15.99
C VAL A 186 -1.84 27.77 16.34
N HIS A 187 -0.97 28.35 15.52
CA HIS A 187 -0.47 29.71 15.73
C HIS A 187 -1.59 30.75 15.63
N CYS A 188 -2.54 30.59 14.70
CA CYS A 188 -3.71 31.47 14.54
C CYS A 188 -4.73 31.30 15.68
N ASN A 189 -4.92 30.10 16.22
CA ASN A 189 -5.77 29.87 17.39
C ASN A 189 -5.13 30.40 18.68
N MET A 190 -3.82 30.27 18.86
CA MET A 190 -3.11 30.82 20.02
C MET A 190 -3.12 32.36 20.03
N SER A 191 -2.93 33.01 18.87
CA SER A 191 -2.98 34.47 18.75
C SER A 191 -4.40 35.07 18.86
N ARG A 192 -5.45 34.26 18.65
CA ARG A 192 -6.85 34.66 18.95
C ARG A 192 -7.21 34.48 20.43
N ALA A 193 -6.62 33.49 21.11
CA ALA A 193 -6.83 33.29 22.54
C ALA A 193 -6.18 34.40 23.39
N THR A 194 -5.00 34.89 23.00
CA THR A 194 -4.33 36.01 23.67
C THR A 194 -5.05 37.34 23.48
N ARG A 195 -5.74 37.55 22.34
CA ARG A 195 -6.54 38.77 22.07
C ARG A 195 -7.89 38.85 22.79
N LYS A 196 -8.37 37.76 23.41
CA LYS A 196 -9.63 37.76 24.18
C LYS A 196 -9.42 37.99 25.68
N ASN A 197 -8.17 38.04 26.14
CA ASN A 197 -7.78 38.24 27.55
C ASN A 197 -7.12 39.62 27.81
N THR A 198 -7.30 40.57 26.90
CA THR A 198 -6.97 42.00 27.01
C THR A 198 -8.15 42.79 26.51
#